data_AF-A0A7X7P6T6-F1
#
_entry.id   AF-A0A7X7P6T6-F1
#
_cell.length_a   1.000
_cell.length_b   1.000
_cell.length_c   1.000
_cell.angle_alpha   90.00
_cell.angle_beta   90.00
_cell.angle_gamma   90.00
#
_symmetry.space_group_name_H-M   'P 1'
#
loop_
_entity.id
_entity.type
_entity.pdbx_description
1 polymer ?
#
loop_
_entity_poly.entity_id
_entity_poly.type
_entity_poly.pdbx_seq_one_letter_code
_entity_poly.pdbx_strand_id
1 'polypeptide(L)'
;AMGLVGNDLLYFRVLVHFNQEKKASVKKNYYNEMRAIASKSQVSLVGEDQYDYFSSWRNPVLRELADSLKGLSPSDYASLFVEKTTPEEVKKALKILLKTGLMTQPSPKEYEKTEAALSTGNLEVASLTIRDMHRQMGELAVKSLDDVDPQERDFSGLTFGVTEEAVERIKAEIADFRRRIMSIVLEDKGFDRVLRLNMQLFPLTKPAKKEREKQ
;
A
#
# COMPACT_ATOMS: atom_id res chain seq x y z
N ALA A 1 -7.75 -9.24 -38.23
CA ALA A 1 -7.73 -8.22 -37.16
C ALA A 1 -8.89 -8.49 -36.22
N MET A 2 -8.70 -8.40 -34.89
CA MET A 2 -9.62 -8.96 -33.86
C MET A 2 -11.05 -8.36 -33.77
N GLY A 3 -11.54 -7.65 -34.79
CA GLY A 3 -12.93 -7.16 -34.83
C GLY A 3 -13.33 -6.12 -33.76
N LEU A 4 -12.38 -5.65 -32.94
CA LEU A 4 -12.65 -4.69 -31.87
C LEU A 4 -12.99 -3.31 -32.45
N VAL A 5 -14.05 -2.70 -31.92
CA VAL A 5 -14.52 -1.35 -32.28
C VAL A 5 -14.83 -0.53 -31.03
N GLY A 6 -14.92 0.79 -31.17
CA GLY A 6 -15.32 1.68 -30.07
C GLY A 6 -14.42 1.58 -28.83
N ASN A 7 -15.05 1.47 -27.66
CA ASN A 7 -14.35 1.43 -26.36
C ASN A 7 -13.45 0.20 -26.20
N ASP A 8 -13.80 -0.94 -26.80
CA ASP A 8 -13.03 -2.17 -26.67
C ASP A 8 -11.69 -2.07 -27.42
N LEU A 9 -11.70 -1.41 -28.59
CA LEU A 9 -10.47 -1.11 -29.34
C LEU A 9 -9.59 -0.12 -28.57
N LEU A 10 -10.19 0.91 -27.99
CA LEU A 10 -9.46 1.90 -27.20
C LEU A 10 -8.85 1.25 -25.97
N TYR A 11 -9.63 0.46 -25.22
CA TYR A 11 -9.17 -0.30 -24.06
C TYR A 11 -8.00 -1.21 -24.43
N PHE A 12 -8.12 -1.98 -25.52
CA PHE A 12 -7.06 -2.88 -25.96
C PHE A 12 -5.75 -2.13 -26.28
N ARG A 13 -5.82 -0.96 -26.94
CA ARG A 13 -4.63 -0.13 -27.21
C ARG A 13 -3.94 0.32 -25.93
N VAL A 14 -4.72 0.82 -24.96
CA VAL A 14 -4.17 1.27 -23.67
C VAL A 14 -3.60 0.09 -22.88
N LEU A 15 -4.26 -1.08 -22.90
CA LEU A 15 -3.76 -2.30 -22.28
C LEU A 15 -2.41 -2.74 -22.86
N VAL A 16 -2.23 -2.65 -24.18
CA VAL A 16 -0.94 -2.95 -24.83
C VAL A 16 0.14 -1.98 -24.33
N HIS A 17 -0.14 -0.68 -24.27
CA HIS A 17 0.80 0.31 -23.74
C HIS A 17 1.12 0.08 -22.26
N PHE A 18 0.13 -0.23 -21.43
CA PHE A 18 0.31 -0.60 -20.03
C PHE A 18 1.27 -1.79 -19.86
N ASN A 19 1.10 -2.84 -20.66
CA ASN A 19 1.94 -4.04 -20.59
C ASN A 19 3.37 -3.82 -21.09
N GLN A 20 3.59 -2.91 -22.03
CA GLN A 20 4.91 -2.61 -22.59
C GLN A 20 5.70 -1.56 -21.77
N GLU A 21 5.02 -0.74 -20.96
CA GLU A 21 5.65 0.30 -20.16
C GLU A 21 6.41 -0.28 -18.95
N LYS A 22 7.66 0.18 -18.78
CA LYS A 22 8.56 -0.21 -17.68
C LYS A 22 8.55 0.80 -16.53
N LYS A 23 8.31 2.08 -16.83
CA LYS A 23 8.30 3.17 -15.87
C LYS A 23 7.00 3.18 -15.08
N ALA A 24 7.08 2.87 -13.80
CA ALA A 24 5.93 2.78 -12.89
C ALA A 24 5.00 4.01 -12.96
N SER A 25 5.55 5.23 -12.99
CA SER A 25 4.75 6.45 -13.03
C SER A 25 3.90 6.59 -14.30
N VAL A 26 4.43 6.14 -15.46
CA VAL A 26 3.71 6.19 -16.74
C VAL A 26 2.72 5.04 -16.83
N LYS A 27 3.12 3.86 -16.32
CA LYS A 27 2.24 2.69 -16.18
C LYS A 27 0.99 2.99 -15.35
N LYS A 28 1.11 3.82 -14.31
CA LYS A 28 -0.02 4.35 -13.51
C LYS A 28 -1.00 5.17 -14.36
N ASN A 29 -0.50 5.98 -15.28
CA ASN A 29 -1.36 6.78 -16.16
C ASN A 29 -2.16 5.89 -17.12
N TYR A 30 -1.51 4.91 -17.76
CA TYR A 30 -2.22 3.96 -18.62
C TYR A 30 -3.25 3.14 -17.85
N TYR A 31 -2.96 2.72 -16.62
CA TYR A 31 -3.93 2.02 -15.79
C TYR A 31 -5.15 2.89 -15.44
N ASN A 32 -4.93 4.17 -15.10
CA ASN A 32 -6.03 5.11 -14.84
C ASN A 32 -6.88 5.34 -16.10
N GLU A 33 -6.26 5.39 -17.28
CA GLU A 33 -6.96 5.51 -18.55
C GLU A 33 -7.79 4.25 -18.85
N MET A 34 -7.22 3.04 -18.64
CA MET A 34 -7.97 1.78 -18.74
C MET A 34 -9.19 1.78 -17.82
N ARG A 35 -9.05 2.25 -16.57
CA ARG A 35 -10.16 2.39 -15.62
C ARG A 35 -11.24 3.36 -16.11
N ALA A 36 -10.84 4.50 -16.66
CA ALA A 36 -11.77 5.48 -17.20
C ALA A 36 -12.54 4.97 -18.42
N ILE A 37 -11.97 4.05 -19.20
CA ILE A 37 -12.65 3.41 -20.33
C ILE A 37 -13.56 2.29 -19.82
N ALA A 38 -13.07 1.42 -18.92
CA ALA A 38 -13.83 0.31 -18.38
C ALA A 38 -15.09 0.76 -17.61
N SER A 39 -15.00 1.86 -16.87
CA SER A 39 -16.14 2.44 -16.14
C SER A 39 -17.27 2.89 -17.05
N LYS A 40 -16.96 3.34 -18.28
CA LYS A 40 -17.96 3.70 -19.31
C LYS A 40 -18.67 2.47 -19.89
N SER A 41 -18.02 1.32 -19.86
CA SER A 41 -18.58 0.05 -20.36
C SER A 41 -19.15 -0.84 -19.23
N GLN A 42 -19.24 -0.34 -17.99
CA GLN A 42 -19.67 -1.09 -16.80
C GLN A 42 -18.91 -2.40 -16.56
N VAL A 43 -17.64 -2.46 -16.97
CA VAL A 43 -16.77 -3.62 -16.77
C VAL A 43 -15.88 -3.39 -15.54
N SER A 44 -15.84 -4.35 -14.62
CA SER A 44 -14.89 -4.34 -13.50
C SER A 44 -13.50 -4.79 -13.96
N LEU A 45 -12.48 -4.04 -13.57
CA LEU A 45 -11.09 -4.36 -13.88
C LEU A 45 -10.51 -5.31 -12.82
N VAL A 46 -9.83 -6.36 -13.28
CA VAL A 46 -9.10 -7.26 -12.37
C VAL A 46 -8.02 -6.48 -11.63
N GLY A 47 -8.01 -6.60 -10.29
CA GLY A 47 -7.07 -5.90 -9.41
C GLY A 47 -7.46 -4.46 -9.05
N GLU A 48 -8.65 -3.99 -9.46
CA GLU A 48 -9.13 -2.64 -9.13
C GLU A 48 -9.25 -2.42 -7.62
N ASP A 49 -9.71 -3.42 -6.87
CA ASP A 49 -9.85 -3.33 -5.41
C ASP A 49 -8.49 -3.20 -4.70
N GLN A 50 -7.48 -3.95 -5.16
CA GLN A 50 -6.10 -3.82 -4.68
C GLN A 50 -5.56 -2.42 -4.99
N TYR A 51 -5.83 -1.92 -6.21
CA TYR A 51 -5.42 -0.60 -6.60
C TYR A 51 -6.04 0.46 -5.69
N ASP A 52 -7.35 0.39 -5.49
CA ASP A 52 -8.10 1.34 -4.65
C ASP A 52 -7.60 1.26 -3.20
N TYR A 53 -7.42 0.06 -2.63
CA TYR A 53 -6.90 -0.10 -1.27
C TYR A 53 -5.49 0.48 -1.09
N PHE A 54 -4.57 0.17 -2.00
CA PHE A 54 -3.19 0.66 -1.90
C PHE A 54 -2.99 2.09 -2.44
N SER A 55 -4.04 2.75 -2.94
CA SER A 55 -3.96 4.11 -3.48
C SER A 55 -3.72 5.19 -2.42
N SER A 56 -4.05 4.92 -1.16
CA SER A 56 -3.87 5.87 -0.06
C SER A 56 -3.47 5.17 1.23
N TRP A 57 -2.46 5.69 1.91
CA TRP A 57 -2.04 5.25 3.25
C TRP A 57 -3.18 5.27 4.28
N ARG A 58 -4.21 6.10 4.07
CA ARG A 58 -5.36 6.21 4.97
C ARG A 58 -6.22 4.95 4.99
N ASN A 59 -6.26 4.19 3.89
CA ASN A 59 -7.08 2.99 3.81
C ASN A 59 -6.65 1.90 4.82
N PRO A 60 -5.38 1.46 4.87
CA PRO A 60 -4.95 0.50 5.90
C PRO A 60 -5.07 1.06 7.32
N VAL A 61 -4.80 2.36 7.53
CA VAL A 61 -4.91 2.96 8.88
C VAL A 61 -6.36 3.03 9.35
N LEU A 62 -7.30 3.43 8.48
CA LEU A 62 -8.74 3.45 8.81
C LEU A 62 -9.30 2.04 9.01
N ARG A 63 -8.78 1.05 8.28
CA ARG A 63 -9.19 -0.34 8.49
C ARG A 63 -8.92 -0.80 9.92
N GLU A 64 -7.80 -0.37 10.51
CA GLU A 64 -7.51 -0.66 11.92
C GLU A 64 -8.29 0.25 12.87
N LEU A 65 -8.36 1.56 12.62
CA LEU A 65 -9.03 2.51 13.51
C LEU A 65 -10.55 2.29 13.59
N ALA A 66 -11.22 2.15 12.46
CA ALA A 66 -12.67 2.29 12.40
C ALA A 66 -13.42 1.08 12.95
N ASP A 67 -12.80 -0.10 12.92
CA ASP A 67 -13.32 -1.31 13.55
C ASP A 67 -13.34 -1.21 15.08
N SER A 68 -12.28 -0.61 15.63
CA SER A 68 -12.05 -0.62 17.06
C SER A 68 -12.47 0.69 17.76
N LEU A 69 -12.60 1.80 17.02
CA LEU A 69 -13.21 3.06 17.47
C LEU A 69 -14.54 3.29 16.75
N LYS A 70 -15.57 2.56 17.16
CA LYS A 70 -16.92 2.66 16.61
C LYS A 70 -17.62 3.96 17.07
N GLY A 71 -18.55 4.46 16.25
CA GLY A 71 -19.38 5.63 16.57
C GLY A 71 -18.76 7.00 16.22
N LEU A 72 -17.51 7.02 15.76
CA LEU A 72 -16.82 8.25 15.36
C LEU A 72 -17.32 8.78 14.02
N SER A 73 -17.38 10.11 13.90
CA SER A 73 -17.62 10.78 12.62
C SER A 73 -16.35 10.83 11.76
N PRO A 74 -16.47 11.07 10.45
CA PRO A 74 -15.29 11.31 9.61
C PRO A 74 -14.39 12.45 10.08
N SER A 75 -14.94 13.46 10.78
CA SER A 75 -14.15 14.55 11.36
C SER A 75 -13.35 14.07 12.58
N ASP A 76 -13.94 13.20 13.39
CA ASP A 76 -13.27 12.66 14.58
C ASP A 76 -12.09 11.78 14.14
N TYR A 77 -12.30 10.87 13.17
CA TYR A 77 -11.20 10.09 12.60
C TYR A 77 -10.11 10.97 11.98
N ALA A 78 -10.47 12.03 11.26
CA ALA A 78 -9.51 12.94 10.66
C ALA A 78 -8.61 13.60 11.71
N SER A 79 -9.16 13.91 12.89
CA SER A 79 -8.41 14.51 14.01
C SER A 79 -7.45 13.55 14.73
N LEU A 80 -7.63 12.23 14.54
CA LEU A 80 -6.74 11.21 15.10
C LEU A 80 -5.46 11.01 14.27
N PHE A 81 -5.43 11.51 13.04
CA PHE A 81 -4.23 11.41 12.22
C PHE A 81 -3.21 12.48 12.57
N VAL A 82 -1.96 12.05 12.75
CA VAL A 82 -0.80 12.94 12.88
C VAL A 82 -0.69 13.83 11.63
N GLU A 83 -0.85 13.24 10.45
CA GLU A 83 -0.89 14.00 9.21
C GLU A 83 -2.24 14.69 9.00
N LYS A 84 -2.18 15.96 8.62
CA LYS A 84 -3.34 16.75 8.22
C LYS A 84 -4.18 15.99 7.20
N THR A 85 -5.41 15.71 7.59
CA THR A 85 -6.38 14.96 6.79
C THR A 85 -7.74 15.61 6.91
N THR A 86 -8.50 15.65 5.82
CA THR A 86 -9.85 16.23 5.82
C THR A 86 -10.92 15.16 6.05
N PRO A 87 -12.11 15.54 6.54
CA PRO A 87 -13.25 14.62 6.64
C PRO A 87 -13.63 13.98 5.29
N GLU A 88 -13.44 14.69 4.18
CA GLU A 88 -13.70 14.21 2.82
C GLU A 88 -12.74 13.08 2.43
N GLU A 89 -11.46 13.19 2.79
CA GLU A 89 -10.47 12.14 2.57
C GLU A 89 -10.80 10.88 3.37
N VAL A 90 -11.25 11.04 4.62
CA VAL A 90 -11.72 9.93 5.45
C VAL A 90 -12.94 9.25 4.84
N LYS A 91 -13.96 10.03 4.43
CA LYS A 91 -15.16 9.50 3.75
C LYS A 91 -14.78 8.71 2.51
N LYS A 92 -13.83 9.21 1.71
CA LYS A 92 -13.35 8.54 0.51
C LYS A 92 -12.70 7.19 0.85
N ALA A 93 -11.86 7.15 1.87
CA ALA A 93 -11.19 5.94 2.30
C ALA A 93 -12.16 4.89 2.89
N LEU A 94 -13.10 5.31 3.74
CA LEU A 94 -14.17 4.42 4.24
C LEU A 94 -15.01 3.85 3.09
N LYS A 95 -15.37 4.67 2.09
CA LYS A 95 -16.09 4.21 0.90
C LYS A 95 -15.31 3.15 0.13
N ILE A 96 -13.99 3.29 0.03
CA ILE A 96 -13.12 2.28 -0.60
C ILE A 96 -13.14 0.99 0.21
N LEU A 97 -12.98 1.07 1.54
CA LEU A 97 -12.98 -0.11 2.42
C LEU A 97 -14.31 -0.89 2.36
N LEU A 98 -15.44 -0.18 2.31
CA LEU A 98 -16.77 -0.77 2.12
C LEU A 98 -16.93 -1.38 0.72
N LYS A 99 -16.52 -0.65 -0.34
CA LYS A 99 -16.60 -1.12 -1.74
C LYS A 99 -15.80 -2.41 -1.94
N THR A 100 -14.61 -2.49 -1.35
CA THR A 100 -13.70 -3.64 -1.47
C THR A 100 -14.08 -4.81 -0.57
N GLY A 101 -15.13 -4.66 0.26
CA GLY A 101 -15.56 -5.68 1.21
C GLY A 101 -14.60 -5.91 2.38
N LEU A 102 -13.58 -5.05 2.55
CA LEU A 102 -12.61 -5.13 3.66
C LEU A 102 -13.17 -4.64 4.99
N MET A 103 -14.28 -3.90 4.92
CA MET A 103 -15.08 -3.52 6.07
C MET A 103 -16.56 -3.63 5.73
N THR A 104 -17.38 -3.82 6.76
CA THR A 104 -18.85 -3.69 6.72
C THR A 104 -19.30 -2.52 7.58
N GLN A 105 -20.51 -2.02 7.30
CA GLN A 105 -21.15 -0.97 8.10
C GLN A 105 -22.51 -1.49 8.60
N PRO A 106 -22.57 -2.12 9.79
CA PRO A 106 -23.81 -2.66 10.32
C PRO A 106 -24.83 -1.57 10.65
N SER A 107 -24.35 -0.41 11.09
CA SER A 107 -25.17 0.75 11.41
C SER A 107 -24.42 2.06 11.12
N PRO A 108 -25.11 3.22 11.12
CA PRO A 108 -24.45 4.51 10.90
C PRO A 108 -23.29 4.74 11.88
N LYS A 109 -22.10 5.03 11.35
CA LYS A 109 -20.83 5.21 12.09
C LYS A 109 -20.28 3.97 12.82
N GLU A 110 -20.88 2.80 12.65
CA GLU A 110 -20.28 1.54 13.09
C GLU A 110 -19.64 0.87 11.89
N TYR A 111 -18.32 0.68 11.95
CA TYR A 111 -17.58 -0.05 10.93
C TYR A 111 -16.98 -1.29 11.58
N GLU A 112 -16.91 -2.39 10.84
CA GLU A 112 -16.35 -3.65 11.31
C GLU A 112 -15.41 -4.22 10.26
N LYS A 113 -14.23 -4.68 10.69
CA LYS A 113 -13.30 -5.41 9.84
C LYS A 113 -13.95 -6.72 9.40
N THR A 114 -13.74 -7.08 8.14
CA THR A 114 -14.07 -8.42 7.65
C THR A 114 -12.83 -9.30 7.61
N GLU A 115 -13.05 -10.62 7.60
CA GLU A 115 -12.01 -11.61 7.28
C GLU A 115 -11.66 -11.65 5.79
N ALA A 116 -12.26 -10.78 4.97
CA ALA A 116 -11.98 -10.73 3.55
C ALA A 116 -10.50 -10.41 3.31
N ALA A 117 -9.82 -11.30 2.60
CA ALA A 117 -8.52 -11.03 2.04
C ALA A 117 -8.70 -10.26 0.72
N LEU A 118 -7.78 -9.33 0.44
CA LEU A 118 -7.66 -8.77 -0.90
C LEU A 118 -7.40 -9.92 -1.88
N SER A 119 -8.31 -10.14 -2.83
CA SER A 119 -8.11 -11.10 -3.92
C SER A 119 -6.77 -10.87 -4.58
N THR A 120 -6.03 -11.93 -4.94
CA THR A 120 -4.68 -11.86 -5.53
C THR A 120 -4.63 -11.17 -6.89
N GLY A 121 -5.77 -10.93 -7.54
CA GLY A 121 -5.95 -9.95 -8.63
C GLY A 121 -4.88 -9.97 -9.73
N ASN A 122 -4.60 -8.79 -10.30
CA ASN A 122 -3.54 -8.62 -11.29
C ASN A 122 -2.24 -8.24 -10.56
N LEU A 123 -1.26 -9.14 -10.57
CA LEU A 123 0.02 -8.98 -9.88
C LEU A 123 0.81 -7.73 -10.31
N GLU A 124 0.69 -7.30 -11.57
CA GLU A 124 1.34 -6.08 -12.07
C GLU A 124 0.72 -4.81 -11.49
N VAL A 125 -0.60 -4.80 -11.34
CA VAL A 125 -1.35 -3.69 -10.74
C VAL A 125 -1.06 -3.63 -9.24
N ALA A 126 -1.10 -4.78 -8.57
CA ALA A 126 -0.73 -4.90 -7.16
C ALA A 126 0.71 -4.40 -6.92
N SER A 127 1.68 -4.83 -7.74
CA SER A 127 3.07 -4.38 -7.66
C SER A 127 3.21 -2.87 -7.80
N LEU A 128 2.47 -2.25 -8.74
CA LEU A 128 2.49 -0.81 -8.96
C LEU A 128 1.96 -0.04 -7.74
N THR A 129 0.83 -0.43 -7.18
CA THR A 129 0.21 0.29 -6.06
C THR A 129 0.89 0.01 -4.74
N ILE A 130 1.43 -1.19 -4.53
CA ILE A 130 2.29 -1.50 -3.37
C ILE A 130 3.53 -0.59 -3.37
N ARG A 131 4.16 -0.34 -4.52
CA ARG A 131 5.27 0.61 -4.61
C ARG A 131 4.85 2.03 -4.24
N ASP A 132 3.68 2.46 -4.69
CA ASP A 132 3.13 3.79 -4.36
C ASP A 132 2.82 3.89 -2.86
N MET A 133 2.27 2.84 -2.26
CA MET A 133 2.05 2.73 -0.83
C MET A 133 3.37 2.80 -0.05
N HIS A 134 4.41 2.08 -0.48
CA HIS A 134 5.73 2.17 0.14
C HIS A 134 6.32 3.58 0.06
N ARG A 135 6.12 4.29 -1.06
CA ARG A 135 6.52 5.69 -1.19
C ARG A 135 5.78 6.56 -0.18
N GLN A 136 4.45 6.50 -0.13
CA GLN A 136 3.63 7.27 0.82
C GLN A 136 4.08 7.01 2.25
N MET A 137 4.24 5.74 2.64
CA MET A 137 4.70 5.38 3.99
C MET A 137 6.12 5.85 4.31
N GLY A 138 7.00 5.93 3.30
CA GLY A 138 8.33 6.52 3.45
C GLY A 138 8.29 8.04 3.64
N GLU A 139 7.43 8.73 2.89
CA GLU A 139 7.21 10.17 3.06
C GLU A 139 6.63 10.50 4.45
N LEU A 140 5.70 9.69 4.95
CA LEU A 140 5.20 9.79 6.33
C LEU A 140 6.30 9.58 7.37
N ALA A 141 7.17 8.59 7.14
CA ALA A 141 8.31 8.35 8.04
C ALA A 141 9.24 9.57 8.07
N VAL A 142 9.58 10.15 6.91
CA VAL A 142 10.42 11.35 6.85
C VAL A 142 9.78 12.50 7.63
N LYS A 143 8.49 12.78 7.45
CA LYS A 143 7.80 13.85 8.19
C LYS A 143 7.75 13.61 9.70
N SER A 144 7.60 12.35 10.14
CA SER A 144 7.61 12.02 11.57
C SER A 144 8.93 12.36 12.27
N LEU A 145 10.02 12.62 11.53
CA LEU A 145 11.25 13.12 12.11
C LEU A 145 11.07 14.51 12.74
N ASP A 146 10.16 15.31 12.22
CA ASP A 146 9.87 16.68 12.67
C ASP A 146 8.61 16.73 13.55
N ASP A 147 7.58 15.96 13.18
CA ASP A 147 6.22 16.10 13.74
C ASP A 147 5.88 15.13 14.88
N VAL A 148 6.73 14.13 15.17
CA VAL A 148 6.48 13.10 16.21
C VAL A 148 7.58 13.11 17.27
N ASP A 149 7.19 13.03 18.54
CA ASP A 149 8.11 12.99 19.68
C ASP A 149 9.07 11.80 19.54
N PRO A 150 10.39 11.96 19.78
CA PRO A 150 11.37 10.87 19.76
C PRO A 150 11.00 9.66 20.63
N GLN A 151 10.20 9.80 21.69
CA GLN A 151 9.74 8.68 22.53
C GLN A 151 8.60 7.87 21.88
N GLU A 152 7.92 8.43 20.87
CA GLU A 152 6.81 7.78 20.16
C GLU A 152 7.22 7.19 18.81
N ARG A 153 8.49 7.31 18.41
CA ARG A 153 9.03 6.80 17.15
C ARG A 153 10.35 6.07 17.33
N ASP A 154 10.57 5.05 16.49
CA ASP A 154 11.85 4.33 16.42
C ASP A 154 12.47 4.53 15.04
N PHE A 155 13.52 5.36 15.00
CA PHE A 155 14.39 5.51 13.83
C PHE A 155 15.75 4.92 14.14
N SER A 156 15.95 3.69 13.67
CA SER A 156 17.22 2.97 13.74
C SER A 156 17.72 2.64 12.33
N GLY A 157 19.04 2.66 12.16
CA GLY A 157 19.67 2.44 10.86
C GLY A 157 21.08 1.90 11.01
N LEU A 158 21.48 1.05 10.06
CA LEU A 158 22.79 0.41 10.01
C LEU A 158 23.31 0.51 8.58
N THR A 159 24.59 0.87 8.40
CA THR A 159 25.26 0.85 7.11
C THR A 159 26.38 -0.18 7.16
N PHE A 160 26.33 -1.18 6.29
CA PHE A 160 27.26 -2.31 6.29
C PHE A 160 27.59 -2.79 4.88
N GLY A 161 28.78 -3.38 4.72
CA GLY A 161 29.17 -4.12 3.52
C GLY A 161 29.04 -5.62 3.76
N VAL A 162 28.33 -6.32 2.88
CA VAL A 162 28.04 -7.76 3.00
C VAL A 162 28.08 -8.46 1.65
N THR A 163 28.22 -9.78 1.69
CA THR A 163 28.07 -10.64 0.49
C THR A 163 26.60 -10.82 0.13
N GLU A 164 26.32 -11.23 -1.11
CA GLU A 164 24.95 -11.57 -1.56
C GLU A 164 24.31 -12.66 -0.68
N GLU A 165 25.08 -13.67 -0.28
CA GLU A 165 24.61 -14.73 0.62
C GLU A 165 24.17 -14.17 1.99
N ALA A 166 24.94 -13.23 2.54
CA ALA A 166 24.57 -12.56 3.77
C ALA A 166 23.33 -11.67 3.59
N VAL A 167 23.13 -11.04 2.42
CA VAL A 167 21.90 -10.30 2.11
C VAL A 167 20.67 -11.22 2.18
N GLU A 168 20.72 -12.42 1.61
CA GLU A 168 19.61 -13.37 1.67
C GLU A 168 19.31 -13.83 3.11
N ARG A 169 20.35 -14.08 3.90
CA ARG A 169 20.20 -14.39 5.33
C ARG A 169 19.55 -13.24 6.10
N ILE A 170 19.97 -12.00 5.85
CA ILE A 170 19.38 -10.81 6.49
C ILE A 170 17.90 -10.65 6.09
N LYS A 171 17.54 -10.89 4.81
CA LYS A 171 16.14 -10.87 4.37
C LYS A 171 15.28 -11.89 5.12
N ALA A 172 15.81 -13.08 5.38
CA ALA A 172 15.12 -14.10 6.17
C ALA A 172 14.90 -13.63 7.62
N GLU A 173 15.91 -13.07 8.27
CA GLU A 173 15.79 -12.52 9.63
C GLU A 173 14.75 -11.39 9.72
N ILE A 174 14.70 -10.50 8.72
CA ILE A 174 13.68 -9.44 8.64
C ILE A 174 12.27 -10.04 8.51
N ALA A 175 12.11 -11.10 7.70
CA ALA A 175 10.84 -11.79 7.57
C ALA A 175 10.41 -12.46 8.89
N ASP A 176 11.35 -13.04 9.62
CA ASP A 176 11.11 -13.70 10.90
C ASP A 176 10.77 -12.71 12.00
N PHE A 177 11.48 -11.58 12.04
CA PHE A 177 11.17 -10.48 12.95
C PHE A 177 9.76 -9.95 12.72
N ARG A 178 9.35 -9.74 11.47
CA ARG A 178 7.96 -9.38 11.14
C ARG A 178 6.94 -10.37 11.69
N ARG A 179 7.20 -11.68 11.57
CA ARG A 179 6.30 -12.72 12.10
C ARG A 179 6.17 -12.62 13.62
N ARG A 180 7.28 -12.36 14.32
CA ARG A 180 7.28 -12.14 15.78
C ARG A 180 6.48 -10.90 16.17
N ILE A 181 6.65 -9.77 15.48
CA ILE A 181 5.86 -8.55 15.73
C ILE A 181 4.36 -8.81 15.51
N MET A 182 3.98 -9.49 14.43
CA MET A 182 2.57 -9.83 14.19
C MET A 182 1.97 -10.71 15.29
N SER A 183 2.77 -11.60 15.89
CA SER A 183 2.31 -12.44 17.01
C SER A 183 1.95 -11.58 18.23
N ILE A 184 2.79 -10.58 18.54
CA ILE A 184 2.52 -9.62 19.61
C ILE A 184 1.21 -8.86 19.35
N VAL A 185 1.01 -8.38 18.11
CA VAL A 185 -0.21 -7.64 17.72
C VAL A 185 -1.47 -8.51 17.82
N LEU A 186 -1.39 -9.80 17.48
CA LEU A 186 -2.53 -10.71 17.56
C LEU A 186 -2.89 -11.13 19.00
N GLU A 187 -1.91 -11.08 19.91
CA GLU A 187 -2.12 -11.37 21.34
C GLU A 187 -2.68 -10.16 22.11
N ASP A 188 -2.51 -8.95 21.58
CA ASP A 188 -3.05 -7.73 22.17
C ASP A 188 -4.57 -7.64 22.01
N LYS A 189 -5.27 -7.26 23.08
CA LYS A 189 -6.73 -7.20 23.16
C LYS A 189 -7.28 -5.78 23.12
N GLY A 190 -6.42 -4.78 22.93
CA GLY A 190 -6.79 -3.40 22.78
C GLY A 190 -5.89 -2.68 21.79
N PHE A 191 -6.21 -1.42 21.52
CA PHE A 191 -5.32 -0.52 20.81
C PHE A 191 -5.66 0.92 21.22
N ASP A 192 -4.65 1.76 21.36
CA ASP A 192 -4.81 3.20 21.61
C ASP A 192 -4.32 4.04 20.42
N ARG A 193 -3.51 3.44 19.55
CA ARG A 193 -2.89 4.07 18.38
C ARG A 193 -2.64 3.04 17.28
N VAL A 194 -2.58 3.52 16.04
CA VAL A 194 -2.13 2.71 14.89
C VAL A 194 -0.71 3.10 14.54
N LEU A 195 0.20 2.13 14.64
CA LEU A 195 1.61 2.32 14.32
C LEU A 195 1.93 1.75 12.94
N ARG A 196 2.84 2.42 12.23
CA ARG A 196 3.43 1.90 11.00
C ARG A 196 4.90 1.60 11.22
N LEU A 197 5.26 0.32 11.14
CA LEU A 197 6.65 -0.11 11.07
C LEU A 197 7.09 -0.26 9.61
N ASN A 198 8.10 0.49 9.19
CA ASN A 198 8.76 0.33 7.91
C ASN A 198 10.13 -0.34 8.10
N MET A 199 10.35 -1.47 7.44
CA MET A 199 11.68 -2.11 7.36
C MET A 199 12.16 -2.05 5.92
N GLN A 200 13.25 -1.34 5.69
CA GLN A 200 13.76 -1.05 4.35
C GLN A 200 15.23 -1.49 4.27
N LEU A 201 15.48 -2.55 3.50
CA LEU A 201 16.82 -3.00 3.12
C LEU A 201 17.01 -2.73 1.64
N PHE A 202 17.95 -1.85 1.29
CA PHE A 202 18.23 -1.49 -0.09
C PHE A 202 19.74 -1.25 -0.29
N PRO A 203 20.26 -1.54 -1.49
CA PRO A 203 21.66 -1.29 -1.77
C PRO A 203 21.94 0.22 -1.88
N LEU A 204 22.98 0.69 -1.19
CA LEU A 204 23.51 2.05 -1.34
C LEU A 204 24.61 2.13 -2.43
N THR A 205 25.08 0.98 -2.91
CA THR A 205 26.10 0.87 -3.96
C THR A 205 25.75 -0.23 -4.96
N LYS A 206 26.32 -0.17 -6.16
CA LYS A 206 26.29 -1.31 -7.11
C LYS A 206 27.29 -2.38 -6.65
N PRO A 207 27.12 -3.66 -7.05
CA PRO A 207 28.12 -4.68 -6.80
C PRO A 207 29.50 -4.23 -7.27
N ALA A 208 30.50 -4.31 -6.39
CA ALA A 208 31.88 -4.03 -6.77
C ALA A 208 32.30 -5.04 -7.85
N LYS A 209 32.86 -4.54 -8.96
CA LYS A 209 33.49 -5.42 -9.95
C LYS A 209 34.70 -6.06 -9.27
N LYS A 210 34.69 -7.38 -9.07
CA LYS A 210 35.91 -8.11 -8.72
C LYS A 210 36.90 -7.89 -9.88
N GLU A 211 38.03 -7.24 -9.62
CA GLU A 211 39.12 -7.26 -10.58
C GLU A 211 39.46 -8.73 -10.84
N ARG A 212 39.44 -9.14 -12.11
CA ARG A 212 39.98 -10.45 -12.49
C ARG A 212 41.44 -10.40 -12.12
N GLU A 213 41.85 -11.19 -11.12
CA GLU A 213 43.26 -11.49 -10.89
C GLU A 213 43.84 -11.92 -12.23
N LYS A 214 44.73 -11.09 -12.78
CA LYS A 214 45.55 -11.47 -13.92
C LYS A 214 46.48 -12.57 -13.40
N GLN A 215 46.16 -13.82 -13.76
CA GLN A 215 47.13 -14.91 -13.73
C GLN A 215 48.29 -14.60 -14.68
#